data_AF-A0A7L4RCT5-F1
#
_entry.id   AF-A0A7L4RCT5-F1
#
_cell.length_a   1.000
_cell.length_b   1.000
_cell.length_c   1.000
_cell.angle_alpha   90.00
_cell.angle_beta   90.00
_cell.angle_gamma   90.00
#
_symmetry.space_group_name_H-M   'P 1'
#
loop_
_entity.id
_entity.type
_entity.pdbx_description
1 polymer ?
#
loop_
_entity_poly.entity_id
_entity_poly.type
_entity_poly.pdbx_seq_one_letter_code
_entity_poly.pdbx_strand_id
1 'polypeptide(L)'
;MKHVFLISSGEEDTFQAESYSGEELVILVVLDSKGLAGDADKKIEALRNKAEQLSMTLAPKGIANRVVLQWGSPGEELERCLERENAARLL
;
A
#
# COMPACT_ATOMS: atom_id res chain seq x y z
N MET A 1 15.07 -2.38 6.64
CA MET A 1 14.78 -2.40 5.17
C MET A 1 13.31 -2.05 5.03
N LYS A 2 12.95 -0.98 4.31
CA LYS A 2 11.55 -0.60 4.14
C LYS A 2 10.87 -1.57 3.17
N HIS A 3 9.71 -2.08 3.54
CA HIS A 3 8.93 -2.97 2.68
C HIS A 3 7.71 -2.22 2.13
N VAL A 4 7.43 -2.39 0.83
CA VAL A 4 6.30 -1.76 0.16
C VAL A 4 5.24 -2.83 -0.11
N PHE A 5 4.08 -2.68 0.52
CA PHE A 5 2.90 -3.51 0.27
C PHE A 5 1.98 -2.83 -0.72
N LEU A 6 1.68 -3.52 -1.81
CA LEU A 6 0.74 -3.06 -2.82
C LEU A 6 -0.68 -3.56 -2.47
N ILE A 7 -1.63 -2.63 -2.46
CA ILE A 7 -3.06 -2.91 -2.42
C ILE A 7 -3.65 -2.35 -3.71
N SER A 8 -4.13 -3.21 -4.60
CA SER A 8 -4.77 -2.81 -5.86
C SER A 8 -6.16 -3.40 -5.98
N SER A 9 -6.99 -2.84 -6.86
CA SER A 9 -8.41 -3.21 -7.02
C SER A 9 -8.65 -4.64 -7.60
N GLY A 10 -7.66 -5.54 -7.57
CA GLY A 10 -7.73 -6.90 -8.11
C GLY A 10 -6.68 -7.88 -7.56
N GLU A 11 -5.60 -7.40 -6.93
CA GLU A 11 -4.60 -8.20 -6.23
C GLU A 11 -4.43 -7.63 -4.82
N GLU A 12 -4.85 -8.41 -3.83
CA GLU A 12 -4.80 -8.05 -2.41
C GLU A 12 -3.82 -8.97 -1.69
N ASP A 13 -2.60 -8.49 -1.38
CA ASP A 13 -1.63 -9.22 -0.57
C ASP A 13 -1.67 -8.81 0.91
N THR A 14 -2.88 -8.53 1.40
CA THR A 14 -3.09 -8.04 2.78
C THR A 14 -2.57 -8.99 3.85
N PHE A 15 -2.56 -10.30 3.57
CA PHE A 15 -2.14 -11.31 4.53
C PHE A 15 -0.62 -11.30 4.79
N GLN A 16 0.19 -10.99 3.77
CA GLN A 16 1.64 -10.84 3.95
C GLN A 16 1.99 -9.58 4.75
N ALA A 17 1.17 -8.54 4.62
CA ALA A 17 1.39 -7.26 5.28
C ALA A 17 1.14 -7.32 6.79
N GLU A 18 0.13 -8.05 7.24
CA GLU A 18 -0.10 -8.29 8.68
C GLU A 18 1.00 -9.15 9.32
N SER A 19 1.63 -10.03 8.56
CA SER A 19 2.72 -10.90 9.02
C SER A 19 4.09 -10.23 8.97
N TYR A 20 4.18 -9.00 8.45
CA TYR A 20 5.43 -8.26 8.39
C TYR A 20 5.95 -7.94 9.80
N SER A 21 7.26 -8.12 9.98
CA SER A 21 7.95 -7.96 11.26
C SER A 21 9.17 -7.03 11.17
N GLY A 22 9.33 -6.29 10.06
CA GLY A 22 10.38 -5.29 9.93
C GLY A 22 10.01 -3.95 10.59
N GLU A 23 10.96 -3.01 10.58
CA GLU A 23 10.84 -1.74 11.31
C GLU A 23 9.92 -0.72 10.63
N GLU A 24 9.86 -0.74 9.30
CA GLU A 24 9.17 0.28 8.50
C GLU A 24 8.38 -0.33 7.35
N LEU A 25 7.14 0.13 7.19
CA LEU A 25 6.20 -0.34 6.18
C LEU A 25 5.54 0.78 5.37
N VAL A 26 5.52 0.63 4.06
CA VAL A 26 4.78 1.49 3.15
C VAL A 26 3.62 0.71 2.58
N ILE A 27 2.39 1.16 2.82
CA ILE A 27 1.17 0.59 2.27
C ILE A 27 0.80 1.42 1.05
N LEU A 28 1.19 0.95 -0.13
CA LEU A 28 0.91 1.58 -1.41
C LEU A 28 -0.45 1.10 -1.94
N VAL A 29 -1.43 2.00 -1.99
CA VAL A 29 -2.74 1.76 -2.60
C VAL A 29 -2.71 2.32 -4.03
N VAL A 30 -2.87 1.46 -5.03
CA VAL A 30 -2.89 1.88 -6.44
C VAL A 30 -4.29 1.71 -7.03
N LEU A 31 -4.82 2.83 -7.54
CA LEU A 31 -6.12 2.94 -8.17
C LEU A 31 -5.94 2.91 -9.69
N ASP A 32 -6.38 1.83 -10.33
CA ASP A 32 -6.38 1.71 -11.78
C ASP A 32 -7.78 1.95 -12.37
N SER A 33 -7.81 2.72 -13.46
CA SER A 33 -9.03 3.09 -14.19
C SER A 33 -9.81 1.89 -14.75
N LYS A 34 -9.16 0.75 -15.02
CA LYS A 34 -9.85 -0.45 -15.55
C LYS A 34 -10.62 -1.19 -14.47
N GLY A 35 -10.24 -1.04 -13.20
CA GLY A 35 -10.92 -1.66 -12.06
C GLY A 35 -12.10 -0.86 -11.48
N LEU A 36 -12.24 0.42 -11.85
CA LEU A 36 -13.12 1.39 -11.18
C LEU A 36 -14.48 1.63 -11.86
N ALA A 37 -14.82 0.89 -12.93
CA ALA A 37 -16.10 1.06 -13.61
C ALA A 37 -17.29 0.71 -12.68
N GLY A 38 -18.12 1.71 -12.37
CA GLY A 38 -19.44 1.54 -11.75
C GLY A 38 -19.57 1.87 -10.24
N ASP A 39 -18.50 1.86 -9.46
CA ASP A 39 -18.53 2.14 -8.00
C ASP A 39 -17.13 2.60 -7.52
N ALA A 40 -16.49 3.49 -8.28
CA ALA A 40 -15.11 3.93 -8.02
C ALA A 40 -14.91 4.44 -6.59
N ASP A 41 -15.79 5.33 -6.12
CA ASP A 41 -15.71 5.91 -4.77
C ASP A 41 -15.79 4.87 -3.66
N LYS A 42 -16.71 3.89 -3.77
CA LYS A 42 -16.83 2.82 -2.77
C LYS A 42 -15.61 1.91 -2.75
N LYS A 43 -15.02 1.62 -3.92
CA LYS A 43 -13.80 0.82 -4.00
C LYS A 43 -12.61 1.57 -3.39
N ILE A 44 -12.48 2.87 -3.66
CA ILE A 44 -11.45 3.70 -3.06
C ILE A 44 -11.60 3.75 -1.54
N GLU A 45 -12.83 3.94 -1.05
CA GLU A 45 -13.13 3.96 0.38
C GLU A 45 -12.83 2.61 1.04
N ALA A 46 -13.18 1.50 0.39
CA ALA A 46 -12.84 0.16 0.86
C ALA A 46 -11.32 -0.06 0.96
N LEU A 47 -10.57 0.35 -0.08
CA LEU A 47 -9.11 0.23 -0.10
C LEU A 47 -8.45 1.11 0.97
N ARG A 48 -8.96 2.34 1.18
CA ARG A 48 -8.53 3.22 2.27
C ARG A 48 -8.78 2.60 3.64
N ASN A 49 -10.01 2.14 3.90
CA ASN A 49 -10.38 1.49 5.15
C ASN A 49 -9.49 0.27 5.42
N LYS A 50 -9.16 -0.52 4.39
CA LYS A 50 -8.29 -1.67 4.53
C LYS A 50 -6.85 -1.28 4.88
N ALA A 51 -6.32 -0.23 4.25
CA ALA A 51 -5.00 0.30 4.57
C ALA A 51 -4.93 0.87 6.00
N GLU A 52 -5.99 1.54 6.45
CA GLU A 52 -6.11 2.04 7.83
C GLU A 52 -6.21 0.89 8.84
N GLN A 53 -7.01 -0.14 8.57
CA GLN A 53 -7.07 -1.32 9.42
C GLN A 53 -5.69 -2.00 9.53
N LEU A 54 -4.98 -2.12 8.42
CA LEU A 54 -3.63 -2.68 8.42
C LEU A 54 -2.67 -1.82 9.26
N SER A 55 -2.73 -0.49 9.11
CA SER A 55 -1.99 0.46 9.94
C SER A 55 -2.25 0.27 11.44
N MET A 56 -3.52 0.07 11.81
CA MET A 56 -3.92 -0.19 13.20
C MET A 56 -3.39 -1.52 13.73
N THR A 57 -3.33 -2.58 12.91
CA THR A 57 -2.75 -3.88 13.32
C THR A 57 -1.23 -3.83 13.48
N LEU A 58 -0.57 -2.95 12.73
CA LEU A 58 0.89 -2.78 12.75
C LEU A 58 1.37 -1.84 13.86
N ALA A 59 0.57 -0.83 14.22
CA ALA A 59 0.87 0.10 15.31
C ALA A 59 1.26 -0.57 16.65
N PRO A 60 0.51 -1.57 17.19
CA PRO A 60 0.89 -2.25 18.43
C PRO A 60 2.15 -3.12 18.31
N LYS A 61 2.59 -3.44 17.08
CA LYS A 61 3.86 -4.14 16.82
C LYS A 61 5.07 -3.19 16.80
N GLY A 62 4.86 -1.89 16.99
CA GLY A 62 5.91 -0.88 16.92
C GLY A 62 6.42 -0.63 15.49
N ILE A 63 5.67 -1.09 14.47
CA ILE A 63 6.05 -0.98 13.07
C ILE A 63 5.60 0.39 12.57
N ALA A 64 6.57 1.24 12.23
CA ALA A 64 6.29 2.53 11.63
C ALA A 64 5.68 2.29 10.24
N ASN A 65 4.44 2.72 10.04
CA ASN A 65 3.74 2.48 8.79
C ASN A 65 3.13 3.76 8.23
N ARG A 66 3.04 3.83 6.89
CA ARG A 66 2.39 4.94 6.18
C ARG A 66 1.61 4.45 4.97
N VAL A 67 0.50 5.10 4.69
CA VAL A 67 -0.35 4.81 3.52
C VAL A 67 -0.05 5.81 2.42
N VAL A 68 0.19 5.32 1.21
CA VAL A 68 0.44 6.11 0.01
C VAL A 68 -0.63 5.75 -1.03
N LEU A 69 -1.42 6.72 -1.47
CA LEU A 69 -2.41 6.52 -2.54
C LEU A 69 -1.86 7.05 -3.86
N GLN A 70 -1.88 6.22 -4.90
CA GLN A 70 -1.44 6.55 -6.25
C GLN A 70 -2.49 6.13 -7.28
N TRP A 71 -2.49 6.82 -8.42
CA TRP A 71 -3.35 6.52 -9.55
C TRP A 71 -2.49 6.05 -10.72
N GLY A 72 -2.84 4.92 -11.32
CA GLY A 72 -2.10 4.38 -12.46
C GLY A 72 -2.06 2.85 -12.48
N SER A 73 -1.07 2.32 -13.20
CA SER A 73 -0.83 0.89 -13.28
C SER A 73 -0.19 0.38 -11.99
N PRO A 74 -0.74 -0.66 -11.32
CA PRO A 74 -0.21 -1.18 -10.06
C PRO A 74 1.27 -1.61 -10.14
N GLY A 75 1.68 -2.21 -11.26
CA GLY A 75 3.08 -2.61 -11.47
C GLY A 75 4.03 -1.42 -11.57
N GLU A 76 3.70 -0.44 -12.42
CA GLU A 76 4.55 0.74 -12.60
C GLU A 76 4.63 1.60 -11.33
N GLU A 77 3.51 1.77 -10.63
CA GLU A 77 3.49 2.55 -9.39
C GLU A 77 4.21 1.82 -8.24
N LEU A 78 4.18 0.49 -8.20
CA LEU A 78 4.98 -0.29 -7.27
C LEU A 78 6.47 -0.09 -7.52
N GLU A 79 6.93 -0.22 -8.77
CA GLU A 79 8.32 0.02 -9.14
C GLU A 79 8.76 1.45 -8.78
N ARG A 80 7.96 2.46 -9.15
CA ARG A 80 8.23 3.86 -8.79
C ARG A 80 8.29 4.08 -7.29
N CYS A 81 7.41 3.44 -6.52
CA CYS A 81 7.44 3.55 -5.07
C CYS A 81 8.70 2.90 -4.49
N LEU A 82 9.09 1.71 -4.97
CA LEU A 82 10.32 1.04 -4.56
C LEU A 82 11.56 1.89 -4.90
N GLU A 83 11.60 2.52 -6.07
CA GLU A 83 12.67 3.44 -6.46
C GLU A 83 12.75 4.64 -5.52
N ARG A 84 11.61 5.26 -5.17
CA ARG A 84 11.56 6.37 -4.21
C ARG A 84 12.04 5.96 -2.82
N GLU A 85 11.61 4.81 -2.32
CA GLU A 85 12.03 4.31 -1.01
C GLU A 85 13.52 3.96 -0.98
N ASN A 86 14.04 3.41 -2.08
CA ASN A 86 15.47 3.15 -2.22
C ASN A 86 16.28 4.45 -2.34
N ALA A 87 15.79 5.44 -3.09
CA ALA A 87 16.44 6.74 -3.21
C ALA A 87 16.45 7.49 -1.87
N ALA A 88 15.36 7.43 -1.10
CA ALA A 88 15.27 8.01 0.24
C ALA A 88 16.20 7.34 1.26
N ARG A 89 16.70 6.14 0.97
CA ARG A 89 17.68 5.43 1.81
C ARG A 89 19.13 5.86 1.54
N LEU A 90 19.39 6.47 0.39
CA LEU A 90 20.74 6.86 -0.06
C LEU A 90 21.10 8.32 0.28
N LEU A 91 20.19 9.05 0.95
CA LEU A 91 20.40 10.40 1.48
C LEU A 91 20.54 10.34 3.00
#